data_AF-X1AFS2-F1
#
_entry.id   AF-X1AFS2-F1
#
_cell.length_a   1.000
_cell.length_b   1.000
_cell.length_c   1.000
_cell.angle_alpha   90.00
_cell.angle_beta   90.00
_cell.angle_gamma   90.00
#
_symmetry.space_group_name_H-M   'P 1'
#
loop_
_entity.id
_entity.type
_entity.pdbx_description
1 polymer ?
#
loop_
_entity_poly.entity_id
_entity_poly.type
_entity_poly.pdbx_seq_one_letter_code
_entity_poly.pdbx_strand_id
1 'polypeptide(L)'
;MSGKQNNKKDYHSIILAALLHDIGKFLHRGSTDYHGTHQNASTIFLDNFKPKLKNDSLYDFELVRTSVKYHHSLKKEFTSESDYYKNGSENEKIWRFIALLKDADSYSCKERDIEQQRRKDHAGKVAPLDSIFSQIALDGSNYGGTKTTPKYHRYRIGSINPLFSFPEEFTVLEKNEIPNHVKTFEDNLPNFSKLTTFDNVLTVWLSLLEQYTWCIPSDTRYEESDVSLFDHLRSTSAIAACLFKQYIRAISEGK
;
A
#
# COMPACT_ATOMS: atom_id res chain seq x y z
N MET A 1 12.27 -4.11 31.41
CA MET A 1 12.87 -4.49 30.11
C MET A 1 11.86 -5.03 29.10
N SER A 2 10.79 -5.76 29.48
CA SER A 2 9.84 -6.33 28.51
C SER A 2 8.98 -5.29 27.76
N GLY A 3 8.59 -4.17 28.39
CA GLY A 3 7.78 -3.13 27.73
C GLY A 3 8.48 -2.38 26.59
N LYS A 4 9.80 -2.10 26.71
CA LYS A 4 10.57 -1.47 25.62
C LYS A 4 10.76 -2.40 24.43
N GLN A 5 10.91 -3.70 24.69
CA GLN A 5 11.06 -4.70 23.63
C GLN A 5 9.74 -4.97 22.91
N ASN A 6 8.61 -4.91 23.63
CA ASN A 6 7.27 -5.03 23.05
C ASN A 6 6.97 -3.84 22.12
N ASN A 7 7.24 -2.61 22.56
CA ASN A 7 7.02 -1.41 21.74
C ASN A 7 7.86 -1.39 20.45
N LYS A 8 9.07 -1.98 20.47
CA LYS A 8 9.91 -2.09 19.25
C LYS A 8 9.30 -3.05 18.23
N LYS A 9 8.82 -4.22 18.68
CA LYS A 9 8.13 -5.18 17.80
C LYS A 9 6.80 -4.63 17.29
N ASP A 10 6.03 -3.96 18.13
CA ASP A 10 4.79 -3.28 17.72
C ASP A 10 5.10 -2.24 16.64
N TYR A 11 6.10 -1.38 16.86
CA TYR A 11 6.55 -0.38 15.90
C TYR A 11 6.91 -0.99 14.55
N HIS A 12 7.73 -2.05 14.55
CA HIS A 12 8.10 -2.76 13.32
C HIS A 12 6.87 -3.35 12.60
N SER A 13 5.95 -3.93 13.36
CA SER A 13 4.74 -4.56 12.82
C SER A 13 3.82 -3.53 12.16
N ILE A 14 3.66 -2.35 12.76
CA ILE A 14 2.81 -1.30 12.19
C ILE A 14 3.43 -0.65 10.95
N ILE A 15 4.75 -0.45 10.92
CA ILE A 15 5.42 0.05 9.71
C ILE A 15 5.26 -0.94 8.56
N LEU A 16 5.48 -2.23 8.85
CA LEU A 16 5.35 -3.28 7.85
C LEU A 16 3.89 -3.45 7.38
N ALA A 17 2.93 -3.37 8.30
CA ALA A 17 1.50 -3.36 7.95
C ALA A 17 1.15 -2.18 7.04
N ALA A 18 1.61 -0.97 7.39
CA ALA A 18 1.40 0.23 6.58
C ALA A 18 2.04 0.11 5.19
N LEU A 19 3.21 -0.53 5.08
CA LEU A 19 3.89 -0.76 3.81
C LEU A 19 3.19 -1.81 2.93
N LEU A 20 2.37 -2.70 3.51
CA LEU A 20 1.73 -3.82 2.80
C LEU A 20 0.20 -3.74 2.74
N HIS A 21 -0.44 -2.76 3.39
CA HIS A 21 -1.90 -2.71 3.55
C HIS A 21 -2.66 -2.80 2.22
N ASP A 22 -2.13 -2.11 1.21
CA ASP A 22 -2.73 -1.96 -0.11
C ASP A 22 -2.12 -2.85 -1.19
N ILE A 23 -1.21 -3.79 -0.86
CA ILE A 23 -0.59 -4.67 -1.86
C ILE A 23 -1.64 -5.50 -2.64
N GLY A 24 -2.78 -5.79 -2.02
CA GLY A 24 -3.93 -6.41 -2.66
C GLY A 24 -4.48 -5.65 -3.85
N LYS A 25 -4.28 -4.33 -3.96
CA LYS A 25 -4.64 -3.55 -5.16
C LYS A 25 -3.84 -3.97 -6.39
N PHE A 26 -2.58 -4.34 -6.21
CA PHE A 26 -1.76 -4.91 -7.28
C PHE A 26 -2.17 -6.35 -7.59
N LEU A 27 -2.28 -7.17 -6.54
CA LEU A 27 -2.52 -8.62 -6.68
C LEU A 27 -3.89 -8.95 -7.28
N HIS A 28 -4.95 -8.27 -6.83
CA HIS A 28 -6.31 -8.47 -7.33
C HIS A 28 -6.46 -8.14 -8.83
N ARG A 29 -5.55 -7.33 -9.37
CA ARG A 29 -5.54 -6.99 -10.80
C ARG A 29 -4.91 -8.08 -11.67
N GLY A 30 -3.93 -8.81 -11.15
CA GLY A 30 -3.17 -9.80 -11.91
C GLY A 30 -3.57 -11.25 -11.68
N SER A 31 -4.23 -11.60 -10.57
CA SER A 31 -4.61 -13.00 -10.31
C SER A 31 -6.03 -13.11 -9.74
N THR A 32 -6.71 -14.20 -10.11
CA THR A 32 -8.01 -14.61 -9.57
C THR A 32 -7.92 -15.26 -8.20
N ASP A 33 -6.71 -15.65 -7.77
CA ASP A 33 -6.47 -16.24 -6.45
C ASP A 33 -6.73 -15.21 -5.33
N TYR A 34 -6.57 -13.92 -5.66
CA TYR A 34 -6.85 -12.80 -4.79
C TYR A 34 -8.24 -12.23 -5.07
N HIS A 35 -9.15 -12.43 -4.12
CA HIS A 35 -10.57 -12.12 -4.30
C HIS A 35 -11.12 -11.26 -3.14
N GLY A 36 -12.28 -10.66 -3.38
CA GLY A 36 -12.93 -9.75 -2.44
C GLY A 36 -12.37 -8.33 -2.51
N THR A 37 -12.31 -7.67 -1.36
CA THR A 37 -11.72 -6.32 -1.22
C THR A 37 -10.19 -6.38 -1.27
N HIS A 38 -9.53 -5.24 -1.49
CA HIS A 38 -8.07 -5.23 -1.53
C HIS A 38 -7.45 -5.59 -0.17
N GLN A 39 -8.07 -5.23 0.97
CA GLN A 39 -7.60 -5.71 2.27
C GLN A 39 -7.69 -7.24 2.42
N ASN A 40 -8.70 -7.88 1.81
CA ASN A 40 -8.81 -9.34 1.79
C ASN A 40 -7.73 -9.95 0.88
N ALA A 41 -7.52 -9.38 -0.30
CA ALA A 41 -6.43 -9.79 -1.20
C ALA A 41 -5.05 -9.67 -0.53
N SER A 42 -4.76 -8.56 0.15
CA SER A 42 -3.53 -8.38 0.94
C SER A 42 -3.42 -9.44 2.05
N THR A 43 -4.53 -9.79 2.70
CA THR A 43 -4.53 -10.81 3.77
C THR A 43 -4.27 -12.21 3.20
N ILE A 44 -4.92 -12.58 2.09
CA ILE A 44 -4.69 -13.85 1.37
C ILE A 44 -3.22 -13.99 0.98
N PHE A 45 -2.62 -12.91 0.48
CA PHE A 45 -1.20 -12.88 0.15
C PHE A 45 -0.31 -13.17 1.35
N LEU A 46 -0.55 -12.48 2.47
CA LEU A 46 0.20 -12.71 3.69
C LEU A 46 0.06 -14.18 4.13
N ASP A 47 -1.15 -14.74 4.08
CA ASP A 47 -1.41 -16.13 4.47
C ASP A 47 -0.70 -17.14 3.55
N ASN A 48 -0.79 -16.96 2.23
CA ASN A 48 -0.17 -17.84 1.24
C ASN A 48 1.37 -17.85 1.37
N PHE A 49 1.97 -16.70 1.63
CA PHE A 49 3.42 -16.55 1.73
C PHE A 49 3.94 -16.54 3.17
N LYS A 50 3.11 -16.85 4.18
CA LYS A 50 3.49 -16.89 5.60
C LYS A 50 4.79 -17.66 5.86
N PRO A 51 5.07 -18.84 5.26
CA PRO A 51 6.34 -19.54 5.47
C PRO A 51 7.59 -18.75 5.04
N LYS A 52 7.47 -17.88 4.03
CA LYS A 52 8.55 -16.99 3.58
C LYS A 52 8.57 -15.67 4.35
N LEU A 53 7.40 -15.13 4.70
CA LEU A 53 7.25 -13.79 5.25
C LEU A 53 7.28 -13.72 6.77
N LYS A 54 7.11 -14.83 7.49
CA LYS A 54 7.10 -14.81 8.96
C LYS A 54 8.52 -14.65 9.52
N ASN A 55 8.72 -13.68 10.41
CA ASN A 55 9.95 -13.52 11.19
C ASN A 55 9.63 -13.02 12.61
N ASP A 56 9.27 -13.96 13.48
CA ASP A 56 8.85 -13.67 14.87
C ASP A 56 9.94 -13.00 15.70
N SER A 57 11.20 -12.99 15.27
CA SER A 57 12.26 -12.28 16.00
C SER A 57 12.20 -10.76 15.77
N LEU A 58 11.70 -10.32 14.61
CA LEU A 58 11.76 -8.93 14.16
C LEU A 58 10.43 -8.19 14.28
N TYR A 59 9.30 -8.84 14.00
CA TYR A 59 7.96 -8.27 14.08
C TYR A 59 6.94 -9.36 14.46
N ASP A 60 5.73 -8.94 14.81
CA ASP A 60 4.61 -9.83 15.03
C ASP A 60 3.82 -9.97 13.72
N PHE A 61 3.92 -11.15 13.08
CA PHE A 61 3.25 -11.42 11.82
C PHE A 61 1.72 -11.33 11.91
N GLU A 62 1.15 -11.75 13.04
CA GLU A 62 -0.30 -11.71 13.23
C GLU A 62 -0.78 -10.27 13.47
N LEU A 63 0.02 -9.42 14.12
CA LEU A 63 -0.28 -7.98 14.20
C LEU A 63 -0.24 -7.34 12.81
N VAL A 64 0.77 -7.67 11.98
CA VAL A 64 0.86 -7.18 10.59
C VAL A 64 -0.40 -7.58 9.83
N ARG A 65 -0.70 -8.88 9.81
CA ARG A 65 -1.86 -9.45 9.12
C ARG A 65 -3.19 -8.85 9.59
N THR A 66 -3.39 -8.74 10.90
CA THR A 66 -4.60 -8.16 11.49
C THR A 66 -4.75 -6.69 11.12
N SER A 67 -3.65 -5.92 11.19
CA SER A 67 -3.67 -4.50 10.82
C SER A 67 -4.00 -4.30 9.33
N VAL A 68 -3.44 -5.14 8.47
CA VAL A 68 -3.75 -5.17 7.03
C VAL A 68 -5.20 -5.57 6.78
N LYS A 69 -5.73 -6.59 7.46
CA LYS A 69 -7.13 -7.03 7.25
C LYS A 69 -8.15 -5.94 7.61
N TYR A 70 -7.94 -5.25 8.74
CA TYR A 70 -8.94 -4.37 9.34
C TYR A 70 -8.72 -2.87 9.08
N HIS A 71 -7.77 -2.47 8.22
CA HIS A 71 -7.52 -1.04 7.97
C HIS A 71 -8.71 -0.29 7.37
N HIS A 72 -9.65 -0.93 6.66
CA HIS A 72 -10.89 -0.27 6.24
C HIS A 72 -12.09 -0.52 7.17
N SER A 73 -11.95 -1.40 8.16
CA SER A 73 -13.05 -1.80 9.01
C SER A 73 -13.43 -0.75 10.05
N LEU A 74 -14.64 -0.89 10.60
CA LEU A 74 -15.06 -0.17 11.79
C LEU A 74 -14.59 -0.88 13.07
N LYS A 75 -14.48 -0.15 14.18
CA LYS A 75 -14.07 -0.73 15.47
C LYS A 75 -14.93 -1.91 15.87
N LYS A 76 -16.25 -1.77 15.65
CA LYS A 76 -17.24 -2.79 15.98
C LYS A 76 -16.96 -4.10 15.25
N GLU A 77 -16.69 -4.05 13.95
CA GLU A 77 -16.36 -5.22 13.11
C GLU A 77 -15.08 -5.90 13.59
N PHE A 78 -14.03 -5.11 13.86
CA PHE A 78 -12.78 -5.63 14.44
C PHE A 78 -13.05 -6.35 15.76
N THR A 79 -13.78 -5.73 16.69
CA THR A 79 -14.04 -6.32 18.01
C THR A 79 -14.93 -7.56 17.96
N SER A 80 -15.79 -7.69 16.95
CA SER A 80 -16.68 -8.86 16.81
C SER A 80 -16.05 -10.03 16.06
N GLU A 81 -15.13 -9.76 15.13
CA GLU A 81 -14.62 -10.77 14.18
C GLU A 81 -13.14 -11.12 14.39
N SER A 82 -12.39 -10.31 15.13
CA SER A 82 -10.97 -10.58 15.36
C SER A 82 -10.80 -11.71 16.37
N ASP A 83 -10.13 -12.78 15.95
CA ASP A 83 -9.63 -13.82 16.85
C ASP A 83 -8.27 -13.45 17.49
N TYR A 84 -7.67 -12.33 17.07
CA TYR A 84 -6.38 -11.86 17.56
C TYR A 84 -6.54 -11.16 18.93
N TYR A 85 -6.05 -11.80 19.99
CA TYR A 85 -6.13 -11.44 21.42
C TYR A 85 -7.54 -11.17 21.99
N LYS A 86 -8.12 -12.14 22.71
CA LYS A 86 -9.49 -12.08 23.26
C LYS A 86 -9.65 -11.31 24.58
N ASN A 87 -8.68 -10.47 24.99
CA ASN A 87 -8.81 -9.64 26.18
C ASN A 87 -9.14 -8.18 25.81
N GLY A 88 -9.93 -7.49 26.65
CA GLY A 88 -10.47 -6.16 26.32
C GLY A 88 -9.40 -5.06 26.18
N SER A 89 -8.33 -5.13 26.96
CA SER A 89 -7.27 -4.10 26.97
C SER A 89 -6.34 -4.18 25.75
N GLU A 90 -5.97 -5.38 25.30
CA GLU A 90 -5.13 -5.54 24.10
C GLU A 90 -5.92 -5.20 22.83
N ASN A 91 -7.21 -5.53 22.78
CA ASN A 91 -8.09 -5.10 21.67
C ASN A 91 -8.12 -3.58 21.50
N GLU A 92 -8.15 -2.82 22.60
CA GLU A 92 -8.08 -1.35 22.52
C GLU A 92 -6.75 -0.86 21.96
N LYS A 93 -5.64 -1.45 22.41
CA LYS A 93 -4.29 -1.13 21.94
C LYS A 93 -4.14 -1.43 20.44
N ILE A 94 -4.54 -2.62 20.01
CA ILE A 94 -4.48 -3.05 18.61
C ILE A 94 -5.36 -2.16 17.74
N TRP A 95 -6.57 -1.83 18.20
CA TRP A 95 -7.44 -0.91 17.47
C TRP A 95 -6.81 0.47 17.31
N ARG A 96 -6.11 0.99 18.33
CA ARG A 96 -5.36 2.26 18.21
C ARG A 96 -4.27 2.18 17.15
N PHE A 97 -3.58 1.05 17.03
CA PHE A 97 -2.61 0.85 15.96
C PHE A 97 -3.25 0.80 14.58
N ILE A 98 -4.40 0.13 14.44
CA ILE A 98 -5.17 0.11 13.19
C ILE A 98 -5.62 1.52 12.84
N ALA A 99 -6.18 2.28 13.80
CA ALA A 99 -6.61 3.66 13.60
C ALA A 99 -5.45 4.57 13.15
N LEU A 100 -4.26 4.37 13.71
CA LEU A 100 -3.06 5.10 13.31
C LEU A 100 -2.66 4.81 11.86
N LEU A 101 -2.72 3.53 11.45
CA LEU A 101 -2.49 3.16 10.06
C LEU A 101 -3.53 3.80 9.13
N LYS A 102 -4.80 3.86 9.55
CA LYS A 102 -5.88 4.54 8.80
C LYS A 102 -5.62 6.03 8.62
N ASP A 103 -5.15 6.70 9.67
CA ASP A 103 -4.79 8.11 9.60
C ASP A 103 -3.61 8.31 8.65
N ALA A 104 -2.61 7.42 8.69
CA ALA A 104 -1.47 7.48 7.78
C ALA A 104 -1.85 7.29 6.31
N ASP A 105 -2.70 6.30 6.00
CA ASP A 105 -3.24 6.05 4.65
C ASP A 105 -4.03 7.26 4.15
N SER A 106 -4.91 7.81 5.00
CA SER A 106 -5.63 9.04 4.68
C SER A 106 -4.68 10.20 4.38
N TYR A 107 -3.66 10.43 5.22
CA TYR A 107 -2.75 11.57 5.08
C TYR A 107 -1.87 11.46 3.83
N SER A 108 -1.48 10.24 3.45
CA SER A 108 -0.77 9.97 2.19
C SER A 108 -1.55 10.42 0.95
N CYS A 109 -2.87 10.54 1.08
CA CYS A 109 -3.79 10.75 -0.03
C CYS A 109 -4.51 12.11 -0.02
N LYS A 110 -4.28 12.94 0.99
CA LYS A 110 -5.09 14.14 1.30
C LYS A 110 -5.00 15.25 0.27
N GLU A 111 -3.91 15.33 -0.49
CA GLU A 111 -3.72 16.37 -1.51
C GLU A 111 -4.50 16.10 -2.79
N ARG A 112 -5.10 14.90 -2.94
CA ARG A 112 -5.91 14.57 -4.11
C ARG A 112 -7.19 15.42 -4.13
N ASP A 113 -7.38 16.18 -5.21
CA ASP A 113 -8.58 17.01 -5.42
C ASP A 113 -9.79 16.16 -5.88
N ILE A 114 -10.20 15.25 -5.00
CA ILE A 114 -11.25 14.25 -5.25
C ILE A 114 -12.59 14.92 -5.60
N GLU A 115 -12.86 16.11 -5.07
CA GLU A 115 -14.12 16.83 -5.30
C GLU A 115 -14.23 17.37 -6.74
N GLN A 116 -13.09 17.65 -7.38
CA GLN A 116 -13.04 18.16 -8.75
C GLN A 116 -12.87 17.06 -9.81
N GLN A 117 -12.51 15.83 -9.39
CA GLN A 117 -12.29 14.71 -10.30
C GLN A 117 -13.57 13.95 -10.63
N ARG A 118 -13.79 13.65 -11.92
CA ARG A 118 -14.86 12.75 -12.34
C ARG A 118 -14.46 11.30 -12.06
N ARG A 119 -15.44 10.47 -11.70
CA ARG A 119 -15.22 9.03 -11.58
C ARG A 119 -15.08 8.41 -12.96
N LYS A 120 -14.07 7.55 -13.16
CA LYS A 120 -13.89 6.81 -14.41
C LYS A 120 -14.89 5.66 -14.48
N ASP A 121 -15.49 5.48 -15.64
CA ASP A 121 -16.12 4.22 -16.00
C ASP A 121 -15.05 3.17 -16.33
N HIS A 122 -14.96 2.16 -15.48
CA HIS A 122 -14.60 0.78 -15.86
C HIS A 122 -13.20 0.42 -16.39
N ALA A 123 -12.18 1.29 -16.33
CA ALA A 123 -10.82 0.83 -16.61
C ALA A 123 -10.33 -0.25 -15.59
N GLY A 124 -10.90 -0.25 -14.37
CA GLY A 124 -10.84 -1.38 -13.44
C GLY A 124 -9.46 -2.02 -13.30
N LYS A 125 -9.36 -3.33 -13.57
CA LYS A 125 -8.11 -4.09 -13.44
C LYS A 125 -7.04 -3.70 -14.48
N VAL A 126 -7.42 -3.12 -15.62
CA VAL A 126 -6.51 -2.77 -16.72
C VAL A 126 -6.16 -1.28 -16.77
N ALA A 127 -6.51 -0.52 -15.73
CA ALA A 127 -6.21 0.91 -15.65
C ALA A 127 -4.70 1.18 -15.51
N PRO A 128 -4.05 1.86 -16.46
CA PRO A 128 -2.65 2.26 -16.35
C PRO A 128 -2.40 3.40 -15.35
N LEU A 129 -1.14 3.59 -14.95
CA LEU A 129 -0.67 4.77 -14.24
C LEU A 129 -0.48 5.93 -15.25
N ASP A 130 -1.08 7.08 -14.97
CA ASP A 130 -0.89 8.30 -15.73
C ASP A 130 0.47 8.94 -15.40
N SER A 131 1.13 9.52 -16.39
CA SER A 131 2.32 10.34 -16.16
C SER A 131 1.95 11.60 -15.39
N ILE A 132 2.70 11.91 -14.34
CA ILE A 132 2.57 13.16 -13.58
C ILE A 132 2.73 14.41 -14.47
N PHE A 133 3.48 14.29 -15.57
CA PHE A 133 3.64 15.37 -16.54
C PHE A 133 2.40 15.61 -17.41
N SER A 134 1.42 14.69 -17.40
CA SER A 134 0.17 14.85 -18.16
C SER A 134 -0.67 16.04 -17.68
N GLN A 135 -0.42 16.53 -16.46
CA GLN A 135 -1.08 17.70 -15.89
C GLN A 135 -0.36 19.03 -16.18
N ILE A 136 0.87 18.96 -16.71
CA ILE A 136 1.69 20.15 -16.95
C ILE A 136 1.54 20.62 -18.40
N ALA A 137 1.01 21.82 -18.60
CA ALA A 137 1.01 22.51 -19.88
C ALA A 137 1.97 23.70 -19.83
N LEU A 138 2.99 23.69 -20.68
CA LEU A 138 4.01 24.74 -20.75
C LEU A 138 3.62 25.91 -21.66
N ASP A 139 2.63 25.71 -22.53
CA ASP A 139 2.18 26.69 -23.52
C ASP A 139 1.10 27.65 -23.00
N GLY A 140 0.75 27.56 -21.71
CA GLY A 140 -0.28 28.39 -21.10
C GLY A 140 -1.71 28.04 -21.53
N SER A 141 -1.92 26.98 -22.31
CA SER A 141 -3.26 26.55 -22.78
C SER A 141 -4.23 26.18 -21.65
N ASN A 142 -3.70 25.89 -20.44
CA ASN A 142 -4.49 25.67 -19.23
C ASN A 142 -5.00 26.97 -18.57
N TYR A 143 -4.52 28.15 -18.98
CA TYR A 143 -5.09 29.45 -18.60
C TYR A 143 -6.19 29.84 -19.59
N GLY A 144 -7.46 29.56 -19.26
CA GLY A 144 -8.60 30.11 -20.02
C GLY A 144 -9.74 29.16 -20.39
N GLY A 145 -9.76 27.92 -19.88
CA GLY A 145 -10.96 27.06 -19.95
C GLY A 145 -11.16 26.29 -21.27
N THR A 146 -10.26 26.42 -22.26
CA THR A 146 -10.21 25.48 -23.39
C THR A 146 -9.46 24.22 -22.96
N LYS A 147 -10.16 23.27 -22.32
CA LYS A 147 -9.61 21.94 -22.03
C LYS A 147 -9.34 21.21 -23.35
N THR A 148 -8.13 21.32 -23.90
CA THR A 148 -7.64 20.29 -24.82
C THR A 148 -7.66 18.97 -24.05
N THR A 149 -8.29 17.93 -24.58
CA THR A 149 -8.24 16.58 -24.00
C THR A 149 -6.79 16.23 -23.70
N PRO A 150 -6.39 15.99 -22.44
CA PRO A 150 -5.01 15.65 -22.14
C PRO A 150 -4.63 14.43 -22.97
N LYS A 151 -3.56 14.53 -23.76
CA LYS A 151 -2.91 13.35 -24.31
C LYS A 151 -2.26 12.63 -23.13
N TYR A 152 -3.01 11.73 -22.52
CA TYR A 152 -2.53 10.97 -21.38
C TYR A 152 -1.38 10.08 -21.84
N HIS A 153 -0.18 10.46 -21.41
CA HIS A 153 1.00 9.62 -21.49
C HIS A 153 0.99 8.73 -20.25
N ARG A 154 1.18 7.43 -20.43
CA ARG A 154 0.95 6.43 -19.39
C ARG A 154 2.07 5.41 -19.34
N TYR A 155 2.26 4.74 -18.21
CA TYR A 155 3.34 3.78 -18.03
C TYR A 155 2.89 2.35 -18.31
N ARG A 156 3.67 1.64 -19.13
CA ARG A 156 3.54 0.19 -19.32
C ARG A 156 3.93 -0.57 -18.05
N ILE A 157 3.40 -1.78 -17.90
CA ILE A 157 3.76 -2.61 -16.75
C ILE A 157 5.10 -3.28 -16.99
N GLY A 158 6.01 -3.10 -16.04
CA GLY A 158 7.30 -3.76 -16.06
C GLY A 158 8.08 -3.54 -14.78
N SER A 159 9.12 -4.37 -14.58
CA SER A 159 10.10 -4.08 -13.54
C SER A 159 10.79 -2.76 -13.82
N ILE A 160 11.06 -1.96 -12.77
CA ILE A 160 11.72 -0.66 -12.93
C ILE A 160 13.02 -0.80 -13.72
N ASN A 161 13.08 -0.09 -14.85
CA ASN A 161 14.21 -0.14 -15.78
C ASN A 161 14.22 1.16 -16.60
N PRO A 162 15.34 1.90 -16.65
CA PRO A 162 15.44 3.16 -17.40
C PRO A 162 14.98 3.08 -18.87
N LEU A 163 15.10 1.92 -19.51
CA LEU A 163 14.68 1.71 -20.91
C LEU A 163 13.15 1.61 -21.07
N PHE A 164 12.42 1.28 -20.00
CA PHE A 164 10.97 1.09 -20.00
C PHE A 164 10.23 2.08 -19.08
N SER A 165 10.92 3.13 -18.62
CA SER A 165 10.38 4.15 -17.71
C SER A 165 9.87 5.40 -18.43
N PHE A 166 9.80 5.39 -19.77
CA PHE A 166 9.20 6.48 -20.53
C PHE A 166 7.71 6.20 -20.78
N PRO A 167 6.83 7.19 -20.58
CA PRO A 167 5.40 6.97 -20.77
C PRO A 167 5.01 7.02 -22.26
N GLU A 168 3.97 6.26 -22.62
CA GLU A 168 3.46 6.07 -23.99
C GLU A 168 2.02 6.57 -24.12
N GLU A 169 1.59 6.90 -25.34
CA GLU A 169 0.18 7.21 -25.63
C GLU A 169 -0.64 5.91 -25.78
N PHE A 170 -1.35 5.50 -24.72
CA PHE A 170 -2.31 4.38 -24.76
C PHE A 170 -3.37 4.52 -23.68
N THR A 171 -4.51 3.80 -23.78
CA THR A 171 -5.67 3.97 -22.86
C THR A 171 -5.83 2.89 -21.81
N VAL A 172 -5.56 1.64 -22.16
CA VAL A 172 -5.74 0.47 -21.29
C VAL A 172 -4.54 -0.45 -21.42
N LEU A 173 -4.19 -1.10 -20.31
CA LEU A 173 -3.16 -2.14 -20.31
C LEU A 173 -3.63 -3.38 -21.06
N GLU A 174 -2.69 -4.11 -21.64
CA GLU A 174 -2.97 -5.39 -22.27
C GLU A 174 -3.34 -6.44 -21.21
N LYS A 175 -4.18 -7.40 -21.61
CA LYS A 175 -4.80 -8.38 -20.71
C LYS A 175 -3.79 -9.14 -19.82
N ASN A 176 -2.60 -9.43 -20.34
CA ASN A 176 -1.62 -10.28 -19.67
C ASN A 176 -0.45 -9.51 -19.03
N GLU A 177 -0.38 -8.18 -19.19
CA GLU A 177 0.70 -7.36 -18.62
C GLU A 177 0.77 -7.51 -17.10
N ILE A 178 -0.35 -7.29 -16.39
CA ILE A 178 -0.40 -7.36 -14.92
C ILE A 178 -0.33 -8.79 -14.39
N PRO A 179 -1.06 -9.79 -14.94
CA PRO A 179 -0.93 -11.18 -14.48
C PRO A 179 0.50 -11.71 -14.53
N ASN A 180 1.23 -11.48 -15.63
CA ASN A 180 2.62 -11.91 -15.75
C ASN A 180 3.52 -11.21 -14.74
N HIS A 181 3.27 -9.93 -14.48
CA HIS A 181 4.04 -9.13 -13.52
C HIS A 181 3.79 -9.55 -12.07
N VAL A 182 2.53 -9.83 -11.69
CA VAL A 182 2.17 -10.40 -10.37
C VAL A 182 2.86 -11.75 -10.16
N LYS A 183 2.80 -12.65 -11.15
CA LYS A 183 3.47 -13.94 -11.05
C LYS A 183 4.98 -13.77 -10.86
N THR A 184 5.61 -12.88 -11.64
CA THR A 184 7.04 -12.60 -11.51
C THR A 184 7.38 -12.05 -10.13
N PHE A 185 6.56 -11.16 -9.57
CA PHE A 185 6.73 -10.66 -8.20
C PHE A 185 6.69 -11.80 -7.16
N GLU A 186 5.71 -12.69 -7.25
CA GLU A 186 5.55 -13.83 -6.33
C GLU A 186 6.71 -14.83 -6.41
N ASP A 187 7.14 -15.15 -7.63
CA ASP A 187 8.27 -16.05 -7.89
C ASP A 187 9.59 -15.49 -7.31
N ASN A 188 9.74 -14.16 -7.31
CA ASN A 188 10.94 -13.48 -6.79
C ASN A 188 10.87 -13.14 -5.29
N LEU A 189 9.81 -13.51 -4.56
CA LEU A 189 9.74 -13.26 -3.11
C LEU A 189 10.85 -14.03 -2.36
N PRO A 190 11.76 -13.31 -1.67
CA PRO A 190 12.81 -13.92 -0.87
C PRO A 190 12.25 -14.51 0.42
N ASN A 191 13.09 -15.26 1.13
CA ASN A 191 12.74 -15.78 2.44
C ASN A 191 13.15 -14.78 3.55
N PHE A 192 12.18 -14.07 4.11
CA PHE A 192 12.36 -13.06 5.16
C PHE A 192 12.73 -13.66 6.52
N SER A 193 12.46 -14.96 6.76
CA SER A 193 12.90 -15.64 7.99
C SER A 193 14.43 -15.68 8.16
N LYS A 194 15.18 -15.48 7.07
CA LYS A 194 16.65 -15.42 7.07
C LYS A 194 17.22 -14.04 7.40
N LEU A 195 16.40 -13.00 7.44
CA LEU A 195 16.83 -11.64 7.73
C LEU A 195 17.04 -11.45 9.23
N THR A 196 18.10 -10.74 9.59
CA THR A 196 18.55 -10.57 10.99
C THR A 196 18.21 -9.21 11.58
N THR A 197 17.86 -8.23 10.76
CA THR A 197 17.48 -6.87 11.19
C THR A 197 16.19 -6.45 10.51
N PHE A 198 15.41 -5.61 11.19
CA PHE A 198 14.19 -5.07 10.61
C PHE A 198 14.49 -4.07 9.47
N ASP A 199 15.61 -3.36 9.53
CA ASP A 199 16.04 -2.48 8.44
C ASP A 199 16.27 -3.26 7.13
N ASN A 200 16.80 -4.48 7.22
CA ASN A 200 16.92 -5.36 6.06
C ASN A 200 15.55 -5.81 5.53
N VAL A 201 14.59 -6.10 6.42
CA VAL A 201 13.20 -6.41 6.05
C VAL A 201 12.59 -5.25 5.26
N LEU A 202 12.72 -4.01 5.78
CA LEU A 202 12.22 -2.82 5.11
C LEU A 202 12.92 -2.57 3.77
N THR A 203 14.25 -2.69 3.72
CA THR A 203 15.03 -2.47 2.50
C THR A 203 14.62 -3.43 1.39
N VAL A 204 14.45 -4.72 1.73
CA VAL A 204 14.00 -5.73 0.77
C VAL A 204 12.58 -5.43 0.29
N TRP A 205 11.66 -5.09 1.21
CA TRP A 205 10.29 -4.75 0.82
C TRP A 205 10.19 -3.49 -0.03
N LEU A 206 10.92 -2.43 0.32
CA LEU A 206 10.98 -1.20 -0.47
C LEU A 206 11.51 -1.49 -1.88
N SER A 207 12.56 -2.30 -2.00
CA SER A 207 13.13 -2.67 -3.30
C SER A 207 12.13 -3.47 -4.14
N LEU A 208 11.43 -4.44 -3.54
CA LEU A 208 10.39 -5.22 -4.22
C LEU A 208 9.22 -4.34 -4.64
N LEU A 209 8.71 -3.48 -3.76
CA LEU A 209 7.57 -2.62 -4.08
C LEU A 209 7.96 -1.56 -5.13
N GLU A 210 9.16 -1.00 -5.07
CA GLU A 210 9.67 -0.10 -6.11
C GLU A 210 9.75 -0.83 -7.44
N GLN A 211 10.37 -2.01 -7.48
CA GLN A 211 10.53 -2.77 -8.70
C GLN A 211 9.20 -3.16 -9.33
N TYR A 212 8.22 -3.61 -8.53
CA TYR A 212 7.00 -4.23 -9.04
C TYR A 212 5.76 -3.33 -9.01
N THR A 213 5.76 -2.23 -8.25
CA THR A 213 4.56 -1.39 -8.06
C THR A 213 4.74 0.10 -8.41
N TRP A 214 5.91 0.52 -8.90
CA TRP A 214 6.15 1.90 -9.35
C TRP A 214 5.24 2.35 -10.51
N CYS A 215 4.82 1.44 -11.38
CA CYS A 215 3.95 1.72 -12.53
C CYS A 215 2.49 1.24 -12.30
N ILE A 216 2.14 0.90 -11.06
CA ILE A 216 0.79 0.48 -10.69
C ILE A 216 0.08 1.67 -10.05
N PRO A 217 -1.08 2.14 -10.55
CA PRO A 217 -1.82 3.19 -9.88
C PRO A 217 -2.34 2.78 -8.50
N SER A 218 -2.20 3.69 -7.53
CA SER A 218 -2.71 3.52 -6.15
C SER A 218 -4.23 3.62 -6.05
N ASP A 219 -4.87 4.33 -6.97
CA ASP A 219 -6.32 4.50 -7.04
C ASP A 219 -6.77 4.71 -8.48
N THR A 220 -7.67 3.85 -8.95
CA THR A 220 -8.17 3.85 -10.33
C THR A 220 -9.62 4.33 -10.44
N ARG A 221 -10.20 4.85 -9.36
CA ARG A 221 -11.61 5.29 -9.30
C ARG A 221 -11.85 6.62 -10.02
N TYR A 222 -10.80 7.42 -10.20
CA TYR A 222 -10.88 8.79 -10.69
C TYR A 222 -10.23 8.97 -12.07
N GLU A 223 -10.53 10.09 -12.72
CA GLU A 223 -9.98 10.46 -14.03
C GLU A 223 -8.45 10.57 -14.05
N GLU A 224 -7.85 10.97 -12.94
CA GLU A 224 -6.40 11.08 -12.78
C GLU A 224 -5.91 9.97 -11.86
N SER A 225 -4.88 9.27 -12.31
CA SER A 225 -4.29 8.15 -11.60
C SER A 225 -2.77 8.22 -11.73
N ASP A 226 -2.18 9.26 -11.14
CA ASP A 226 -0.77 9.65 -11.29
C ASP A 226 0.11 9.28 -10.08
N VAL A 227 -0.51 8.90 -8.96
CA VAL A 227 0.20 8.41 -7.76
C VAL A 227 0.41 6.91 -7.87
N SER A 228 1.69 6.49 -7.95
CA SER A 228 2.06 5.09 -7.92
C SER A 228 1.70 4.41 -6.60
N LEU A 229 1.43 3.11 -6.65
CA LEU A 229 1.18 2.29 -5.49
C LEU A 229 2.44 2.21 -4.62
N PHE A 230 3.63 2.15 -5.22
CA PHE A 230 4.89 2.20 -4.48
C PHE A 230 5.00 3.46 -3.62
N ASP A 231 4.81 4.63 -4.23
CA ASP A 231 4.93 5.91 -3.53
C ASP A 231 3.91 6.02 -2.41
N HIS A 232 2.65 5.64 -2.68
CA HIS A 232 1.58 5.59 -1.67
C HIS A 232 1.92 4.70 -0.47
N LEU A 233 2.40 3.47 -0.73
CA LEU A 233 2.76 2.53 0.33
C LEU A 233 3.95 3.05 1.15
N ARG A 234 4.95 3.62 0.48
CA ARG A 234 6.15 4.18 1.11
C ARG A 234 5.82 5.39 1.99
N SER A 235 5.06 6.36 1.49
CA SER A 235 4.64 7.54 2.25
C SER A 235 3.74 7.18 3.42
N THR A 236 2.76 6.29 3.21
CA THR A 236 1.89 5.77 4.28
C THR A 236 2.71 5.12 5.39
N SER A 237 3.69 4.28 5.04
CA SER A 237 4.59 3.64 6.01
C SER A 237 5.44 4.66 6.78
N ALA A 238 5.96 5.69 6.10
CA ALA A 238 6.73 6.76 6.74
C ALA A 238 5.87 7.61 7.71
N ILE A 239 4.65 7.96 7.31
CA ILE A 239 3.71 8.70 8.16
C ILE A 239 3.32 7.85 9.38
N ALA A 240 3.00 6.57 9.18
CA ALA A 240 2.69 5.64 10.27
C ALA A 240 3.85 5.52 11.26
N ALA A 241 5.11 5.49 10.79
CA ALA A 241 6.28 5.49 11.65
C ALA A 241 6.35 6.75 12.55
N CYS A 242 6.00 7.92 12.00
CA CYS A 242 5.99 9.18 12.74
C CYS A 242 4.86 9.21 13.78
N LEU A 243 3.64 8.87 13.36
CA LEU A 243 2.48 8.82 14.24
C LEU A 243 2.69 7.82 15.38
N PHE A 244 3.31 6.66 15.12
CA PHE A 244 3.55 5.66 16.17
C PHE A 244 4.52 6.19 17.22
N LYS A 245 5.60 6.86 16.79
CA LYS A 245 6.54 7.49 17.72
C LYS A 245 5.86 8.57 18.57
N GLN A 246 4.99 9.37 17.96
CA GLN A 246 4.20 10.36 18.69
C GLN A 246 3.25 9.71 19.71
N TYR A 247 2.56 8.64 19.33
CA TYR A 247 1.66 7.88 20.21
C TYR A 247 2.41 7.32 21.44
N ILE A 248 3.54 6.66 21.24
CA ILE A 248 4.35 6.13 22.34
C ILE A 248 4.87 7.26 23.24
N ARG A 249 5.27 8.39 22.65
CA ARG A 249 5.70 9.56 23.40
C ARG A 249 4.57 10.11 24.28
N ALA A 250 3.36 10.27 23.73
CA ALA A 250 2.20 10.75 24.48
C ALA A 250 1.90 9.86 25.70
N ILE A 251 1.90 8.54 25.51
CA ILE A 251 1.73 7.57 26.61
C ILE A 251 2.82 7.75 27.67
N SER A 252 4.09 7.91 27.26
CA SER A 252 5.20 8.09 28.21
C SER A 252 5.12 9.41 28.99
N GLU A 253 4.43 10.41 28.44
CA GLU A 253 4.17 11.71 29.07
C GLU A 253 2.86 11.71 29.90
N GLY A 254 2.12 10.60 29.95
CA GLY A 254 0.84 10.49 30.67
C GLY A 254 -0.32 11.21 29.98
N LYS A 255 -0.23 11.41 28.66
CA LYS A 255 -1.26 12.05 27.81
C LYS A 255 -2.05 11.03 27.00
#